data_AF-A0A966KP84-F1
#
_entry.id   AF-A0A966KP84-F1
#
_cell.length_a   1.000
_cell.length_b   1.000
_cell.length_c   1.000
_cell.angle_alpha   90.00
_cell.angle_beta   90.00
_cell.angle_gamma   90.00
#
_symmetry.space_group_name_H-M   'P 1'
#
loop_
_entity.id
_entity.type
_entity.pdbx_description
1 polymer ?
#
loop_
_entity_poly.entity_id
_entity_poly.type
_entity_poly.pdbx_seq_one_letter_code
_entity_poly.pdbx_strand_id
1 'polypeptide(L)'
;MMRFNHMELTFEPGTLTEEFRARVRSFYGDVFGWDCRDTEILGQNAVLLLLDERATQFILLAESPKPMSSPGYDHLGLLQPSRAAVDELCERIRARQDSEPEIRLKV
;
A
#
# COMPACT_ATOMS: atom_id res chain seq x y z
N MET A 1 -9.18 18.44 -15.26
CA MET A 1 -9.67 17.56 -14.18
C MET A 1 -8.51 17.30 -13.22
N MET A 2 -8.68 17.52 -11.93
CA MET A 2 -7.65 17.24 -10.91
C MET A 2 -7.63 15.75 -10.59
N ARG A 3 -6.44 15.17 -10.41
CA ARG A 3 -6.22 13.79 -9.95
C ARG A 3 -5.41 13.82 -8.67
N PHE A 4 -5.60 12.81 -7.83
CA PHE A 4 -4.69 12.58 -6.70
C PHE A 4 -3.28 12.32 -7.22
N ASN A 5 -2.26 12.87 -6.57
CA ASN A 5 -0.86 12.67 -6.97
C ASN A 5 -0.12 11.75 -6.00
N HIS A 6 -0.17 12.00 -4.69
CA HIS A 6 0.44 11.09 -3.73
C HIS A 6 -0.10 11.25 -2.31
N MET A 7 0.19 10.25 -1.48
CA MET A 7 -0.02 10.25 -0.03
C MET A 7 1.26 9.72 0.61
N GLU A 8 1.65 10.34 1.71
CA GLU A 8 2.71 9.82 2.58
C GLU A 8 2.06 9.14 3.78
N LEU A 9 2.47 7.90 4.06
CA LEU A 9 2.11 7.15 5.25
C LEU A 9 3.37 7.01 6.10
N THR A 10 3.32 7.58 7.31
CA THR A 10 4.45 7.53 8.24
C THR A 10 4.26 6.45 9.30
N PHE A 11 5.31 5.68 9.52
CA PHE A 11 5.39 4.58 10.48
C PHE A 11 6.37 4.89 11.61
N GLU A 12 6.27 4.16 12.72
CA GLU A 12 7.21 4.28 13.82
C GLU A 12 8.63 3.89 13.34
N PRO A 13 9.71 4.56 13.80
CA PRO A 13 11.07 4.20 13.40
C PRO A 13 11.41 2.74 13.68
N GLY A 14 12.02 2.06 12.71
CA GLY A 14 12.31 0.64 12.75
C GLY A 14 11.19 -0.28 12.22
N THR A 15 10.06 0.26 11.76
CA THR A 15 8.97 -0.52 11.15
C THR A 15 9.33 -1.03 9.75
N LEU A 16 10.00 -0.21 8.93
CA LEU A 16 10.33 -0.54 7.53
C LEU A 16 11.56 -1.46 7.44
N THR A 17 11.50 -2.59 8.14
CA THR A 17 12.47 -3.69 8.06
C THR A 17 12.44 -4.33 6.66
N GLU A 18 13.47 -5.11 6.33
CA GLU A 18 13.50 -5.87 5.07
C GLU A 18 12.30 -6.82 4.93
N GLU A 19 11.94 -7.49 6.02
CA GLU A 19 10.77 -8.38 6.07
C GLU A 19 9.47 -7.61 5.83
N PHE A 20 9.28 -6.46 6.48
CA PHE A 20 8.09 -5.64 6.28
C PHE A 20 8.00 -5.13 4.83
N ARG A 21 9.13 -4.66 4.27
CA ARG A 21 9.21 -4.24 2.86
C ARG A 21 8.84 -5.39 1.92
N ALA A 22 9.35 -6.59 2.16
CA ALA A 22 9.04 -7.77 1.36
C ALA A 22 7.54 -8.11 1.43
N ARG A 23 6.92 -8.05 2.61
CA ARG A 23 5.47 -8.27 2.79
C ARG A 23 4.63 -7.22 2.05
N VAL A 24 5.00 -5.94 2.16
CA VAL A 24 4.35 -4.85 1.42
C VAL A 24 4.44 -5.08 -0.08
N ARG A 25 5.64 -5.39 -0.60
CA ARG A 25 5.87 -5.68 -2.03
C ARG A 25 5.03 -6.83 -2.53
N SER A 26 5.03 -7.95 -1.81
CA SER A 26 4.23 -9.11 -2.18
C SER A 26 2.74 -8.75 -2.16
N PHE A 27 2.23 -8.14 -1.09
CA PHE A 27 0.81 -7.83 -1.01
C PHE A 27 0.35 -6.88 -2.10
N TYR A 28 0.95 -5.69 -2.20
CA TYR A 28 0.49 -4.67 -3.15
C TYR A 28 0.84 -5.02 -4.60
N GLY A 29 1.95 -5.72 -4.83
CA GLY A 29 2.34 -6.24 -6.14
C GLY A 29 1.39 -7.33 -6.63
N ASP A 30 1.10 -8.34 -5.81
CA ASP A 30 0.26 -9.47 -6.24
C ASP A 30 -1.23 -9.08 -6.33
N VAL A 31 -1.73 -8.25 -5.40
CA VAL A 31 -3.15 -7.87 -5.36
C VAL A 31 -3.45 -6.79 -6.40
N PHE A 32 -2.64 -5.73 -6.46
CA PHE A 32 -2.95 -4.56 -7.29
C PHE A 32 -2.04 -4.39 -8.51
N GLY A 33 -0.99 -5.21 -8.67
CA GLY A 33 0.00 -5.04 -9.73
C GLY A 33 0.90 -3.82 -9.53
N TRP A 34 0.98 -3.29 -8.32
CA TRP A 34 1.77 -2.08 -8.05
C TRP A 34 3.27 -2.38 -8.02
N ASP A 35 4.05 -1.45 -8.55
CA ASP A 35 5.51 -1.51 -8.45
C ASP A 35 5.96 -0.89 -7.13
N CYS A 36 6.81 -1.58 -6.38
CA CYS A 36 7.14 -1.27 -5.00
C CYS A 36 8.66 -1.16 -4.82
N ARG A 37 9.19 0.06 -4.78
CA ARG A 37 10.63 0.36 -4.86
C ARG A 37 11.16 0.95 -3.56
N ASP A 38 12.38 0.58 -3.18
CA ASP A 38 13.09 1.36 -2.16
C ASP A 38 13.53 2.70 -2.78
N THR A 39 13.50 3.75 -1.96
CA THR A 39 14.02 5.06 -2.35
C THR A 39 14.68 5.72 -1.15
N GLU A 40 15.64 6.60 -1.42
CA GLU A 40 16.16 7.51 -0.41
C GLU A 40 15.40 8.84 -0.47
N ILE A 41 14.87 9.30 0.67
CA ILE A 41 14.24 10.61 0.81
C ILE A 41 14.74 11.26 2.09
N LEU A 42 15.28 12.47 2.00
CA LEU A 42 15.76 13.26 3.15
C LEU A 42 16.68 12.47 4.10
N GLY A 43 17.52 11.58 3.56
CA GLY A 43 18.47 10.78 4.33
C GLY A 43 17.89 9.55 5.05
N GLN A 44 16.65 9.14 4.72
CA GLN A 44 16.07 7.86 5.16
C GLN A 44 15.73 6.95 3.98
N ASN A 45 15.76 5.64 4.23
CA ASN A 45 15.31 4.63 3.27
C ASN A 45 13.79 4.46 3.41
N ALA A 46 13.04 4.92 2.42
CA ALA A 46 11.59 4.84 2.33
C ALA A 46 11.16 3.78 1.28
N VAL A 47 9.86 3.57 1.14
CA VAL A 47 9.27 2.70 0.09
C VAL A 47 8.29 3.50 -0.75
N LEU A 48 8.44 3.46 -2.07
CA LEU A 48 7.47 4.00 -3.01
C LEU A 48 6.60 2.87 -3.57
N LEU A 49 5.28 2.99 -3.38
CA LEU A 49 4.27 2.17 -4.06
C LEU A 49 3.75 2.97 -5.25
N LEU A 50 4.10 2.55 -6.47
CA LEU A 50 3.71 3.19 -7.72
C LEU A 50 2.39 2.59 -8.20
N LEU A 51 1.36 3.42 -8.27
CA LEU A 51 0.01 3.02 -8.69
C LEU A 51 -0.15 3.02 -10.21
N ASP A 52 0.81 3.63 -10.92
CA ASP A 52 0.89 3.65 -12.38
C ASP A 52 2.34 3.63 -12.86
N GLU A 53 2.54 3.18 -14.11
CA GLU A 53 3.86 3.03 -14.73
C GLU A 53 4.65 4.34 -14.87
N ARG A 54 3.95 5.48 -14.87
CA ARG A 54 4.55 6.81 -15.03
C ARG A 54 4.87 7.47 -13.68
N ALA A 55 4.64 6.75 -12.56
CA ALA A 55 4.78 7.26 -11.21
C ALA A 55 3.99 8.58 -10.98
N THR A 56 2.84 8.76 -11.65
CA THR A 56 2.01 9.97 -11.47
C THR A 56 1.12 9.90 -10.23
N GLN A 57 0.83 8.68 -9.77
CA GLN A 57 0.14 8.37 -8.54
C GLN A 57 1.00 7.41 -7.71
N PHE A 58 1.33 7.77 -6.47
CA PHE A 58 2.12 6.91 -5.59
C PHE A 58 1.75 7.06 -4.12
N ILE A 59 2.13 6.06 -3.32
CA ILE A 59 2.12 6.14 -1.86
C ILE A 59 3.56 6.01 -1.38
N LEU A 60 4.00 6.96 -0.56
CA LEU A 60 5.30 6.93 0.09
C LEU A 60 5.15 6.37 1.49
N LEU A 61 5.86 5.30 1.82
CA LEU A 61 6.00 4.79 3.18
C LEU A 61 7.32 5.30 3.75
N ALA A 62 7.25 6.08 4.83
CA ALA A 62 8.41 6.67 5.49
C ALA A 62 8.35 6.44 7.00
N GLU A 63 9.47 6.61 7.70
CA GLU A 63 9.51 6.56 9.15
C GLU A 63 9.55 7.96 9.75
N SER A 64 8.85 8.15 10.86
CA SER A 64 8.79 9.41 11.59
C SER A 64 8.63 9.14 13.08
N PRO A 65 9.33 9.89 13.96
CA PRO A 65 9.09 9.82 15.41
C PRO A 65 7.67 10.29 15.80
N LYS A 66 6.93 10.91 14.88
CA LYS A 66 5.51 11.22 14.98
C LYS A 66 4.78 10.55 13.81
N PRO A 67 4.52 9.24 13.88
CA PRO A 67 3.87 8.52 12.79
C PRO A 67 2.40 8.92 12.65
N MET A 68 1.84 8.65 11.48
CA MET A 68 0.43 8.88 11.21
C MET A 68 -0.43 8.02 12.13
N SER A 69 -1.53 8.59 12.61
CA SER A 69 -2.58 7.87 13.33
C SER A 69 -3.85 7.89 12.50
N SER A 70 -4.41 6.72 12.21
CA SER A 70 -5.62 6.54 11.42
C SER A 70 -6.66 5.75 12.25
N PRO A 71 -7.39 6.42 13.15
CA PRO A 71 -8.33 5.76 14.05
C PRO A 71 -9.66 5.41 13.36
N GLY A 72 -10.33 4.36 13.84
CA GLY A 72 -11.72 4.07 13.51
C GLY A 72 -11.97 3.61 12.07
N TYR A 73 -12.62 4.47 11.26
CA TYR A 73 -13.09 4.19 9.90
C TYR A 73 -12.28 4.91 8.80
N ASP A 74 -11.20 5.57 9.15
CA ASP A 74 -10.32 6.21 8.17
C ASP A 74 -9.77 5.15 7.19
N HIS A 75 -9.83 5.44 5.89
CA HIS A 75 -9.46 4.48 4.86
C HIS A 75 -8.96 5.16 3.58
N LEU A 76 -8.18 4.40 2.81
CA LEU A 76 -7.86 4.72 1.43
C LEU A 76 -8.84 4.00 0.49
N GLY A 77 -9.60 4.77 -0.28
CA GLY A 77 -10.45 4.24 -1.34
C GLY A 77 -9.73 4.24 -2.70
N LEU A 78 -9.81 3.12 -3.42
CA LEU A 78 -9.28 2.99 -4.78
C LEU A 78 -10.43 2.71 -5.74
N LEU A 79 -10.58 3.54 -6.77
CA LEU A 79 -11.62 3.36 -7.76
C LEU A 79 -11.20 2.29 -8.78
N GLN A 80 -12.09 1.33 -9.03
CA GLN A 80 -11.92 0.31 -10.06
C GLN A 80 -12.86 0.56 -11.25
N PRO A 81 -12.50 0.13 -12.46
CA PRO A 81 -13.26 0.44 -13.67
C PRO A 81 -14.62 -0.27 -13.73
N SER A 82 -14.79 -1.35 -12.97
CA SER A 82 -16.03 -2.13 -12.95
C SER A 82 -16.19 -2.90 -11.62
N ARG A 83 -17.41 -3.41 -11.39
CA ARG A 83 -17.69 -4.34 -10.30
C ARG A 83 -16.89 -5.64 -10.44
N ALA A 84 -16.77 -6.18 -11.64
CA ALA A 84 -16.01 -7.40 -11.90
C ALA A 84 -14.53 -7.25 -11.50
N ALA A 85 -13.91 -6.11 -11.77
CA ALA A 85 -12.53 -5.83 -11.34
C ALA A 85 -12.39 -5.82 -9.81
N VAL A 86 -13.42 -5.39 -9.07
CA VAL A 86 -13.45 -5.49 -7.60
C VAL A 86 -13.59 -6.95 -7.15
N ASP A 87 -14.46 -7.73 -7.80
CA ASP A 87 -14.65 -9.14 -7.45
C ASP A 87 -13.36 -9.95 -7.66
N GLU A 88 -12.61 -9.71 -8.75
CA GLU A 88 -11.29 -10.32 -8.99
C GLU A 88 -10.26 -9.96 -7.91
N LEU A 89 -10.24 -8.70 -7.44
CA LEU A 89 -9.40 -8.28 -6.32
C LEU A 89 -9.77 -9.02 -5.03
N CYS A 90 -11.08 -9.14 -4.76
CA CYS A 90 -11.56 -9.89 -3.60
C CYS A 90 -11.15 -11.37 -3.66
N GLU A 91 -11.16 -12.01 -4.83
CA GLU A 91 -10.69 -13.38 -4.99
C GLU A 91 -9.19 -13.52 -4.70
N ARG A 92 -8.36 -12.62 -5.24
CA ARG A 92 -6.91 -12.58 -4.92
C ARG A 92 -6.68 -12.41 -3.42
N ILE A 93 -7.44 -11.53 -2.77
CA ILE A 93 -7.34 -11.32 -1.32
C ILE A 93 -7.75 -12.58 -0.56
N ARG A 94 -8.88 -13.22 -0.91
CA ARG A 94 -9.35 -14.47 -0.26
C ARG A 94 -8.30 -15.57 -0.31
N ALA A 95 -7.64 -15.76 -1.45
CA ALA A 95 -6.59 -16.77 -1.61
C ALA A 95 -5.41 -16.56 -0.65
N ARG A 96 -5.14 -15.32 -0.23
CA ARG A 96 -4.06 -15.01 0.74
C ARG A 96 -4.49 -15.20 2.20
N GLN A 97 -5.78 -15.12 2.52
CA GLN A 97 -6.26 -15.21 3.90
C GLN A 97 -5.94 -16.56 4.57
N ASP A 98 -5.74 -17.62 3.77
CA ASP A 98 -5.36 -18.95 4.26
C ASP A 98 -3.96 -18.95 4.92
N SER A 99 -3.04 -18.13 4.42
CA SER A 99 -1.67 -17.99 4.94
C SER A 99 -1.42 -16.70 5.72
N GLU A 100 -2.28 -15.69 5.55
CA GLU A 100 -2.14 -14.33 6.10
C GLU A 100 -3.46 -13.89 6.78
N PRO A 101 -3.81 -14.43 7.97
CA PRO A 101 -5.11 -14.22 8.62
C PRO A 101 -5.37 -12.78 9.09
N GLU A 102 -4.35 -11.92 9.12
CA GLU A 102 -4.47 -10.49 9.38
C GLU A 102 -5.10 -9.73 8.20
N ILE A 103 -5.02 -10.26 6.98
CA ILE A 103 -5.66 -9.70 5.80
C ILE A 103 -7.14 -10.06 5.86
N ARG A 104 -8.01 -9.03 5.87
CA ARG A 104 -9.45 -9.20 6.04
C ARG A 104 -10.24 -8.44 4.99
N LEU A 105 -11.21 -9.13 4.39
CA LEU A 105 -12.30 -8.47 3.68
C LEU A 105 -13.38 -8.05 4.68
N LYS A 106 -13.79 -6.79 4.60
CA LYS A 106 -14.98 -6.31 5.32
C LYS A 106 -16.21 -6.88 4.61
N VAL A 107 -16.82 -7.89 5.20
CA VAL A 107 -18.09 -8.51 4.77
C VAL A 107 -19.29 -7.76 5.34
#